data_AF-A0A1F6AYP3-F1
#
_entry.id   AF-A0A1F6AYP3-F1
#
_cell.length_a   1.000
_cell.length_b   1.000
_cell.length_c   1.000
_cell.angle_alpha   90.00
_cell.angle_beta   90.00
_cell.angle_gamma   90.00
#
_symmetry.space_group_name_H-M   'P 1'
#
loop_
_entity.id
_entity.type
_entity.pdbx_description
1 polymer ?
#
loop_
_entity_poly.entity_id
_entity_poly.type
_entity_poly.pdbx_seq_one_letter_code
_entity_poly.pdbx_strand_id
1 'polypeptide(L)'
;MQLSMDKRNKITYHKSPFREYFNILSDVDKGSRNSKEFGSILILTLVEEIGEMARAYLAEHGRKKTNLAAQEDETYQQELGDILVSILRFARVKHINLHERIMYSLEKIRERQSKPKT
;
A
#
# COMPACT_ATOMS: atom_id res chain seq x y z
N MET A 1 -39.03 19.91 20.80
CA MET A 1 -37.79 20.16 20.03
C MET A 1 -36.74 19.18 20.52
N GLN A 2 -36.58 18.04 19.84
CA GLN A 2 -35.67 16.97 20.26
C GLN A 2 -34.62 16.83 19.16
N LEU A 3 -33.39 17.24 19.48
CA LEU A 3 -32.25 17.25 18.58
C LEU A 3 -31.90 15.80 18.19
N SER A 4 -32.05 15.48 16.92
CA SER A 4 -31.72 14.19 16.33
C SER A 4 -30.26 13.84 16.52
N MET A 5 -30.03 12.61 16.98
CA MET A 5 -28.73 12.02 17.27
C MET A 5 -27.80 12.05 16.05
N ASP A 6 -26.56 12.41 16.35
CA ASP A 6 -25.36 12.36 15.54
C ASP A 6 -25.29 11.13 14.60
N LYS A 7 -25.31 11.40 13.29
CA LYS A 7 -25.06 10.42 12.23
C LYS A 7 -23.58 10.05 12.24
N ARG A 8 -23.20 9.17 13.18
CA ARG A 8 -21.91 8.47 13.12
C ARG A 8 -21.80 7.77 11.77
N ASN A 9 -20.93 8.29 10.89
CA ASN A 9 -20.63 7.72 9.58
C ASN A 9 -20.35 6.22 9.74
N LYS A 10 -21.28 5.39 9.28
CA LYS A 10 -21.14 3.94 9.29
C LYS A 10 -20.01 3.64 8.30
N ILE A 11 -18.85 3.22 8.80
CA ILE A 11 -17.73 2.81 7.94
C ILE A 11 -18.22 1.61 7.13
N THR A 12 -18.41 1.80 5.83
CA THR A 12 -18.85 0.75 4.92
C THR A 12 -17.65 -0.15 4.63
N TYR A 13 -17.64 -1.37 5.19
CA TYR A 13 -16.62 -2.35 4.87
C TYR A 13 -16.89 -2.93 3.48
N HIS A 14 -16.02 -2.62 2.51
CA HIS A 14 -16.11 -3.20 1.17
C HIS A 14 -15.77 -4.69 1.21
N LYS A 15 -16.55 -5.51 0.48
CA LYS A 15 -16.17 -6.91 0.22
C LYS A 15 -14.96 -6.89 -0.71
N SER A 16 -13.79 -7.12 -0.14
CA SER A 16 -12.50 -7.00 -0.81
C SER A 16 -11.67 -8.25 -0.54
N PRO A 17 -10.87 -8.74 -1.51
CA PRO A 17 -9.90 -9.81 -1.28
C PRO A 17 -8.87 -9.44 -0.21
N PHE A 18 -8.69 -8.15 0.10
CA PHE A 18 -7.71 -7.67 1.09
C PHE A 18 -8.24 -7.62 2.53
N ARG A 19 -9.42 -8.18 2.80
CA ARG A 19 -10.10 -8.07 4.10
C ARG A 19 -9.25 -8.58 5.26
N GLU A 20 -8.57 -9.71 5.08
CA GLU A 20 -7.72 -10.31 6.11
C GLU A 20 -6.58 -9.38 6.50
N TYR A 21 -5.82 -8.87 5.53
CA TYR A 21 -4.75 -7.90 5.75
C TYR A 21 -5.25 -6.62 6.41
N PHE A 22 -6.42 -6.10 6.02
CA PHE A 22 -7.00 -4.91 6.65
C PHE A 22 -7.40 -5.12 8.11
N ASN A 23 -7.79 -6.34 8.50
CA ASN A 23 -8.07 -6.67 9.90
C ASN A 23 -6.77 -6.69 10.71
N ILE A 24 -5.72 -7.36 10.21
CA ILE A 24 -4.41 -7.40 10.86
C ILE A 24 -3.85 -5.97 11.02
N LEU A 25 -3.87 -5.18 9.95
CA LEU A 25 -3.44 -3.77 9.98
C LEU A 25 -4.30 -2.92 10.92
N SER A 26 -5.58 -3.26 11.07
CA SER A 26 -6.42 -2.58 12.06
C SER A 26 -5.92 -2.82 13.48
N ASP A 27 -5.48 -4.02 13.79
CA ASP A 27 -4.94 -4.34 15.11
C ASP A 27 -3.56 -3.71 15.34
N VAL A 28 -2.69 -3.73 14.32
CA VAL A 28 -1.37 -3.08 14.35
C VAL A 28 -1.49 -1.56 14.53
N ASP A 29 -2.44 -0.92 13.85
CA ASP A 29 -2.65 0.53 13.89
C ASP A 29 -3.59 0.99 15.03
N LYS A 30 -3.75 0.21 16.10
CA LYS A 30 -4.54 0.65 17.25
C LYS A 30 -3.84 1.82 17.95
N GLY A 31 -4.49 2.98 17.98
CA GLY A 31 -4.03 4.17 18.73
C GLY A 31 -3.33 5.26 17.90
N SER A 32 -2.90 4.97 16.67
CA SER A 32 -2.12 5.91 15.83
C SER A 32 -2.93 6.70 14.79
N ARG A 33 -4.24 6.45 14.68
CA ARG A 33 -5.08 6.80 13.51
C ARG A 33 -5.45 8.29 13.36
N ASN A 34 -5.24 9.12 14.39
CA ASN A 34 -5.90 10.43 14.48
C ASN A 34 -4.99 11.65 14.27
N SER A 35 -3.71 11.50 13.91
CA SER A 35 -2.87 12.66 13.61
C SER A 35 -3.09 13.14 12.17
N LYS A 36 -3.18 14.46 11.96
CA LYS A 36 -3.22 15.06 10.61
C LYS A 36 -2.00 14.68 9.76
N GLU A 37 -0.90 14.33 10.41
CA GLU A 37 0.38 13.92 9.80
C GLU A 37 0.42 12.45 9.37
N PHE A 38 -0.58 11.66 9.76
CA PHE A 38 -0.60 10.23 9.47
C PHE A 38 -0.62 9.95 7.96
N GLY A 39 -1.25 10.82 7.15
CA GLY A 39 -1.25 10.71 5.70
C GLY A 39 0.12 10.93 5.05
N SER A 40 0.89 11.90 5.52
CA SER A 40 2.25 12.17 5.03
C SER A 40 3.22 11.07 5.43
N ILE A 41 3.08 10.53 6.65
CA ILE A 41 3.90 9.40 7.13
C ILE A 41 3.73 8.20 6.21
N LEU A 42 2.50 7.86 5.81
CA LEU A 42 2.26 6.70 4.93
C LEU A 42 2.89 6.84 3.53
N ILE A 43 2.95 8.05 2.99
CA ILE A 43 3.61 8.30 1.70
C ILE A 43 5.12 8.18 1.85
N LEU A 44 5.68 8.72 2.94
CA LEU A 44 7.11 8.61 3.23
C LEU A 44 7.54 7.16 3.41
N THR A 45 6.79 6.37 4.19
CA THR A 45 7.02 4.92 4.33
C THR A 45 7.00 4.23 2.97
N LEU A 46 5.99 4.48 2.12
CA LEU A 46 5.96 3.87 0.79
C LEU A 46 7.19 4.22 -0.07
N VAL A 47 7.72 5.44 0.03
CA VAL A 47 8.93 5.85 -0.70
C VAL A 47 10.19 5.15 -0.14
N GLU A 48 10.25 4.93 1.17
CA GLU A 48 11.30 4.19 1.86
C GLU A 48 11.37 2.74 1.36
N GLU A 49 10.24 2.01 1.38
CA GLU A 49 10.17 0.60 0.91
C GLU A 49 10.56 0.48 -0.58
N ILE A 50 10.20 1.46 -1.42
CA ILE A 50 10.61 1.49 -2.83
C ILE A 50 12.13 1.68 -2.96
N GLY A 51 12.71 2.51 -2.10
CA GLY A 51 14.15 2.74 -2.03
C GLY A 51 14.90 1.48 -1.63
N GLU A 52 14.39 0.75 -0.64
CA GLU A 52 14.92 -0.53 -0.16
C GLU A 52 14.85 -1.61 -1.24
N MET A 53 13.69 -1.76 -1.89
CA MET A 53 13.56 -2.67 -3.03
C MET A 53 14.54 -2.34 -4.17
N ALA A 54 14.77 -1.06 -4.46
CA ALA A 54 15.74 -0.64 -5.46
C ALA A 54 17.18 -0.98 -5.04
N ARG A 55 17.52 -0.84 -3.75
CA ARG A 55 18.83 -1.25 -3.20
C ARG A 55 19.02 -2.76 -3.33
N ALA A 56 18.03 -3.55 -2.89
CA ALA A 56 18.05 -5.02 -2.97
C ALA A 56 18.19 -5.49 -4.43
N TYR A 57 17.42 -4.92 -5.37
CA TYR A 57 17.53 -5.25 -6.79
C TYR A 57 18.93 -4.97 -7.36
N LEU A 58 19.51 -3.80 -7.05
CA LEU A 58 20.85 -3.42 -7.53
C LEU A 58 21.97 -4.28 -6.92
N ALA A 59 21.77 -4.74 -5.67
CA ALA A 59 22.67 -5.63 -4.97
C ALA A 59 22.70 -7.02 -5.63
N GLU A 60 21.52 -7.56 -5.99
CA GLU A 60 21.36 -8.84 -6.69
C GLU A 60 21.87 -8.80 -8.15
N HIS A 61 21.66 -7.67 -8.85
CA HIS A 61 21.99 -7.53 -10.28
C HIS A 61 23.37 -6.87 -10.54
N GLY A 62 24.23 -6.77 -9.53
CA GLY A 62 25.67 -6.55 -9.70
C GLY A 62 26.14 -5.13 -10.02
N ARG A 63 25.33 -4.08 -9.78
CA ARG A 63 25.77 -2.68 -10.01
C ARG A 63 26.64 -2.08 -8.90
N LYS A 64 26.81 -2.76 -7.76
CA LYS A 64 27.84 -2.47 -6.74
C LYS A 64 28.41 -3.78 -6.15
N LYS A 65 29.46 -4.33 -6.78
CA LYS A 65 30.21 -5.50 -6.26
C LYS A 65 30.92 -5.24 -4.92
N THR A 66 30.96 -4.00 -4.43
CA THR A 66 31.82 -3.59 -3.31
C THR A 66 31.10 -3.43 -1.97
N ASN A 67 29.77 -3.66 -1.89
CA ASN A 67 29.01 -3.49 -0.64
C ASN A 67 28.31 -4.80 -0.25
N LEU A 68 29.07 -5.72 0.34
CA LEU A 68 28.59 -7.03 0.80
C LEU A 68 27.51 -6.92 1.89
N ALA A 69 27.60 -5.90 2.76
CA ALA A 69 26.58 -5.65 3.78
C ALA A 69 25.18 -5.33 3.19
N ALA A 70 25.11 -4.69 2.02
CA ALA A 70 23.84 -4.39 1.35
C ALA A 70 23.25 -5.59 0.58
N GLN A 71 23.97 -6.72 0.50
CA GLN A 71 23.51 -7.96 -0.12
C GLN A 71 22.95 -8.96 0.90
N GLU A 72 23.27 -8.81 2.19
CA GLU A 72 22.91 -9.79 3.24
C GLU A 72 21.68 -9.40 4.08
N ASP A 73 21.33 -8.12 4.19
CA ASP A 73 20.36 -7.67 5.20
C ASP A 73 18.89 -7.58 4.71
N GLU A 74 18.65 -7.37 3.40
CA GLU A 74 17.30 -7.13 2.84
C GLU A 74 17.10 -7.93 1.55
N THR A 75 16.11 -8.84 1.52
CA THR A 75 15.81 -9.60 0.30
C THR A 75 14.78 -8.88 -0.57
N TYR A 76 14.95 -8.97 -1.89
CA TYR A 76 13.98 -8.43 -2.87
C TYR A 76 12.52 -8.85 -2.60
N GLN A 77 12.31 -10.04 -2.01
CA GLN A 77 10.99 -10.57 -1.66
C GLN A 77 10.37 -9.88 -0.43
N GLN A 78 11.19 -9.56 0.58
CA GLN A 78 10.74 -8.82 1.77
C GLN A 78 10.26 -7.43 1.37
N GLU A 79 11.10 -6.69 0.65
CA GLU A 79 10.79 -5.32 0.23
C GLU A 79 9.53 -5.21 -0.64
N LEU A 80 9.29 -6.21 -1.51
CA LEU A 80 8.05 -6.28 -2.26
C LEU A 80 6.83 -6.47 -1.34
N GLY A 81 6.97 -7.28 -0.29
CA GLY A 81 5.97 -7.45 0.76
C GLY A 81 5.69 -6.14 1.50
N ASP A 82 6.73 -5.42 1.89
CA ASP A 82 6.62 -4.18 2.65
C ASP A 82 6.00 -3.05 1.83
N ILE A 83 6.31 -2.96 0.52
CA ILE A 83 5.60 -2.09 -0.42
C ILE A 83 4.10 -2.41 -0.46
N LEU A 84 3.74 -3.70 -0.57
CA LEU A 84 2.33 -4.11 -0.63
C LEU A 84 1.60 -3.79 0.68
N VAL A 85 2.24 -4.03 1.83
CA VAL A 85 1.69 -3.69 3.15
C VAL A 85 1.49 -2.18 3.27
N SER A 86 2.46 -1.38 2.85
CA SER A 86 2.38 0.09 2.85
C SER A 86 1.22 0.61 1.98
N ILE A 87 1.02 0.04 0.78
CA ILE A 87 -0.13 0.37 -0.08
C ILE A 87 -1.46 -0.02 0.57
N LEU A 88 -1.54 -1.22 1.15
CA LEU A 88 -2.75 -1.70 1.83
C LEU A 88 -3.10 -0.82 3.04
N ARG A 89 -2.09 -0.44 3.83
CA ARG A 89 -2.24 0.47 4.97
C ARG A 89 -2.72 1.84 4.51
N PHE A 90 -2.14 2.38 3.43
CA PHE A 90 -2.58 3.64 2.83
C PHE A 90 -4.05 3.58 2.37
N ALA A 91 -4.42 2.54 1.62
CA ALA A 91 -5.78 2.36 1.14
C ALA A 91 -6.80 2.28 2.29
N ARG A 92 -6.47 1.53 3.34
CA ARG A 92 -7.31 1.39 4.53
C ARG A 92 -7.54 2.73 5.23
N VAL A 93 -6.48 3.52 5.43
CA VAL A 93 -6.52 4.80 6.16
C VAL A 93 -7.25 5.87 5.36
N LYS A 94 -7.08 5.89 4.05
CA LYS A 94 -7.73 6.85 3.15
C LYS A 94 -9.10 6.37 2.67
N HIS A 95 -9.59 5.23 3.18
CA HIS A 95 -10.87 4.61 2.82
C HIS A 95 -11.02 4.37 1.30
N ILE A 96 -9.94 3.95 0.65
CA ILE A 96 -9.91 3.65 -0.78
C ILE A 96 -10.37 2.20 -0.99
N ASN A 97 -11.35 1.98 -1.87
CA ASN A 97 -11.68 0.65 -2.36
C ASN A 97 -10.61 0.18 -3.35
N LEU A 98 -9.53 -0.40 -2.82
CA LEU A 98 -8.36 -0.81 -3.61
C LEU A 98 -8.70 -1.88 -4.65
N HIS A 99 -9.64 -2.79 -4.35
CA HIS A 99 -10.07 -3.82 -5.30
C HIS A 99 -10.66 -3.20 -6.57
N GLU A 100 -11.62 -2.28 -6.43
CA GLU A 100 -12.20 -1.58 -7.57
C GLU A 100 -11.15 -0.81 -8.37
N ARG A 101 -10.18 -0.15 -7.70
CA ARG A 101 -9.11 0.59 -8.38
C ARG A 101 -8.17 -0.32 -9.17
N ILE A 102 -7.84 -1.49 -8.62
CA ILE A 102 -7.06 -2.51 -9.32
C ILE A 102 -7.85 -3.03 -10.52
N MET A 103 -9.11 -3.43 -10.34
CA MET A 103 -9.96 -3.94 -11.42
C MET A 103 -10.10 -2.92 -12.56
N TYR A 104 -10.34 -1.65 -12.22
CA TYR A 104 -10.37 -0.55 -13.19
C TYR A 104 -9.06 -0.42 -13.98
N SER A 105 -7.92 -0.56 -13.30
CA SER A 105 -6.60 -0.42 -13.92
C SER A 105 -6.28 -1.62 -14.83
N LEU A 106 -6.66 -2.83 -14.41
CA LEU A 106 -6.56 -4.04 -15.23
C LEU A 106 -7.39 -3.93 -16.51
N GLU A 107 -8.61 -3.40 -16.40
CA GLU A 107 -9.48 -3.22 -17.58
C GLU A 107 -8.84 -2.24 -18.58
N LYS A 108 -8.31 -1.12 -18.11
CA LYS A 108 -7.54 -0.19 -18.95
C LYS A 108 -6.34 -0.83 -19.65
N ILE A 109 -5.65 -1.76 -18.99
CA ILE A 109 -4.51 -2.47 -19.61
C ILE A 109 -5.02 -3.39 -20.73
N ARG A 110 -6.13 -4.11 -20.50
CA ARG A 110 -6.78 -4.96 -21.52
C ARG A 110 -7.27 -4.15 -22.73
N GLU A 111 -7.87 -2.99 -22.49
CA GLU A 111 -8.29 -2.09 -23.56
C GLU A 111 -7.11 -1.61 -24.42
N ARG A 112 -5.97 -1.27 -23.81
CA ARG A 112 -4.76 -0.85 -24.55
C ARG A 112 -4.16 -1.96 -25.40
N GLN A 113 -4.27 -3.21 -24.96
CA GLN A 113 -3.82 -4.37 -25.73
C GLN A 113 -4.74 -4.67 -26.91
N SER A 114 -6.05 -4.46 -26.76
CA SER A 114 -7.04 -4.70 -27.82
C SER A 114 -7.18 -3.54 -28.82
N LYS A 115 -6.83 -2.32 -28.42
CA LYS A 115 -6.78 -1.13 -29.29
C LYS A 115 -5.45 -0.40 -29.08
N PRO A 116 -4.34 -0.84 -29.71
CA PRO A 116 -3.10 -0.10 -29.66
C PRO A 116 -3.35 1.31 -30.20
N LYS A 117 -2.87 2.34 -29.48
CA LYS A 117 -2.94 3.72 -29.96
C LYS A 117 -2.17 3.78 -31.28
N THR A 118 -2.90 4.02 -32.37
CA THR A 118 -2.35 4.48 -33.65
C THR A 118 -1.56 5.77 -33.46
#